data_AF-A0A7R9M5X4-F1
#
_entry.id   AF-A0A7R9M5X4-F1
#
_cell.length_a   1.000
_cell.length_b   1.000
_cell.length_c   1.000
_cell.angle_alpha   90.00
_cell.angle_beta   90.00
_cell.angle_gamma   90.00
#
_symmetry.space_group_name_H-M   'P 1'
#
loop_
_entity.id
_entity.type
_entity.pdbx_description
1 polymer ?
#
loop_
_entity_poly.entity_id
_entity_poly.type
_entity_poly.pdbx_seq_one_letter_code
_entity_poly.pdbx_strand_id
1 'polypeptide(L)'
;MRRSKRCTGEEKIWKYEQEGLVPFVVDAVYAMAHAIHNLLKDRCGRDGNKMCHPKEFIKGSDLLQHIRSVSFKSLQGNGMVVKFNADGDAPGSYDIFQYQRVAKRSHSRRSHDSGDESAGFDYVSIGEWANDRSVITFILTDNL
;
A
#
# COMPACT_ATOMS: atom_id res chain seq x y z
N MET A 1 -38.30 22.71 9.32
CA MET A 1 -37.03 22.13 9.86
C MET A 1 -37.09 20.62 9.77
N ARG A 2 -36.25 19.98 8.94
CA ARG A 2 -36.11 18.51 8.94
C ARG A 2 -35.38 18.09 10.22
N ARG A 3 -35.99 17.25 11.06
CA ARG A 3 -35.32 16.65 12.21
C ARG A 3 -34.21 15.71 11.70
N SER A 4 -33.00 15.88 12.23
CA SER A 4 -31.91 14.94 11.97
C SER A 4 -32.32 13.54 12.44
N LYS A 5 -32.09 12.52 11.62
CA LYS A 5 -32.32 11.13 12.03
C LYS A 5 -31.28 10.78 13.10
N ARG A 6 -31.74 10.15 14.18
CA ARG A 6 -30.85 9.59 15.20
C ARG A 6 -30.32 8.25 14.70
N CYS A 7 -29.05 7.99 14.99
CA CYS A 7 -28.45 6.70 14.70
C CYS A 7 -29.15 5.59 15.50
N THR A 8 -29.28 4.41 14.91
CA THR A 8 -29.90 3.23 15.54
C THR A 8 -28.88 2.27 16.13
N GLY A 9 -27.63 2.32 15.65
CA GLY A 9 -26.60 1.32 15.93
C GLY A 9 -26.72 0.07 15.05
N GLU A 10 -27.73 -0.01 14.19
CA GLU A 10 -27.95 -1.11 13.24
C GLU A 10 -27.52 -0.72 11.80
N GLU A 11 -26.93 0.46 11.63
CA GLU A 11 -26.41 0.91 10.36
C GLU A 11 -25.32 -0.04 9.85
N LYS A 12 -25.42 -0.40 8.57
CA LYS A 12 -24.40 -1.21 7.89
C LYS A 12 -23.50 -0.30 7.06
N ILE A 13 -22.22 -0.62 7.02
CA ILE A 13 -21.29 -0.01 6.08
C ILE A 13 -21.42 -0.76 4.75
N TRP A 14 -22.20 -0.21 3.81
CA TRP A 14 -22.49 -0.84 2.51
C TRP A 14 -21.81 -0.16 1.32
N LYS A 15 -21.26 1.05 1.51
CA LYS A 15 -20.41 1.79 0.55
C LYS A 15 -19.04 2.01 1.17
N TYR A 16 -18.37 0.91 1.44
CA TYR A 16 -17.03 0.97 1.98
C TYR A 16 -16.03 1.26 0.86
N GLU A 17 -15.26 2.33 1.02
CA GLU A 17 -14.09 2.63 0.21
C GLU A 17 -12.87 2.60 1.13
N GLN A 18 -11.96 1.66 0.88
CA GLN A 18 -10.75 1.53 1.67
C GLN A 18 -9.82 2.69 1.36
N GLU A 19 -9.32 3.34 2.41
CA GLU A 19 -8.24 4.32 2.30
C GLU A 19 -6.99 3.62 1.77
N GLY A 20 -6.46 4.10 0.65
CA GLY A 20 -5.37 3.49 -0.10
C GLY A 20 -4.03 3.52 0.63
N LEU A 21 -3.88 4.39 1.63
CA LEU A 21 -2.65 4.51 2.43
C LEU A 21 -2.59 3.61 3.66
N VAL A 22 -3.71 2.98 4.04
CA VAL A 22 -3.76 2.08 5.22
C VAL A 22 -2.71 0.96 5.18
N PRO A 23 -2.42 0.33 4.03
CA PRO A 23 -1.37 -0.69 3.97
C PRO A 23 0.02 -0.20 4.41
N PHE A 24 0.38 1.06 4.14
CA PHE A 24 1.65 1.63 4.61
C PHE A 24 1.71 1.77 6.14
N VAL A 25 0.56 2.06 6.77
CA VAL A 25 0.45 2.11 8.23
C VAL A 25 0.69 0.72 8.82
N VAL A 26 0.11 -0.31 8.20
CA VAL A 26 0.33 -1.71 8.60
C VAL A 26 1.82 -2.05 8.50
N ASP A 27 2.45 -1.78 7.36
CA ASP A 27 3.87 -2.07 7.14
C ASP A 27 4.79 -1.32 8.12
N ALA A 28 4.47 -0.06 8.47
CA ALA A 28 5.23 0.69 9.47
C ALA A 28 5.18 0.06 10.87
N VAL A 29 4.00 -0.41 11.29
CA VAL A 29 3.84 -1.11 12.58
C VAL A 29 4.59 -2.44 12.57
N TYR A 30 4.50 -3.20 11.48
CA TYR A 30 5.24 -4.45 11.34
C TYR A 30 6.76 -4.24 11.32
N ALA A 31 7.26 -3.17 10.68
CA ALA A 31 8.68 -2.83 10.71
C ALA A 31 9.18 -2.62 12.15
N MET A 32 8.42 -1.89 12.97
CA MET A 32 8.77 -1.71 14.39
C MET A 32 8.71 -3.03 15.16
N ALA A 33 7.67 -3.85 14.95
CA ALA A 33 7.53 -5.14 15.61
C ALA A 33 8.71 -6.08 15.28
N HIS A 34 9.10 -6.16 14.00
CA HIS A 34 10.26 -6.92 13.56
C HIS A 34 11.57 -6.40 14.17
N ALA A 35 11.76 -5.08 14.23
CA ALA A 35 12.95 -4.48 14.84
C ALA A 35 13.07 -4.82 16.33
N ILE A 36 11.99 -4.65 17.09
CA ILE A 36 11.96 -4.97 18.52
C ILE A 36 12.18 -6.47 18.74
N HIS A 37 11.55 -7.32 17.94
CA HIS A 37 11.73 -8.77 18.02
C HIS A 37 13.18 -9.19 17.81
N ASN A 38 13.84 -8.63 16.80
CA ASN A 38 15.26 -8.90 16.53
C ASN A 38 16.16 -8.38 17.65
N LEU A 39 15.89 -7.17 18.16
CA LEU A 39 16.62 -6.60 19.29
C LEU A 39 16.52 -7.48 20.53
N LEU A 40 15.32 -7.97 20.85
CA LEU A 40 15.11 -8.87 21.98
C LEU A 40 15.81 -10.22 21.79
N LYS A 41 15.79 -10.78 20.57
CA LYS A 41 16.53 -12.01 20.26
C LYS A 41 18.04 -11.85 20.45
N ASP A 42 18.59 -10.73 20.02
CA ASP A 42 20.03 -10.46 20.10
C ASP A 42 20.49 -10.22 21.54
N ARG A 43 19.64 -9.60 22.37
CA ARG A 43 19.95 -9.31 23.77
C ARG A 43 19.65 -10.47 24.72
N CYS A 44 18.64 -11.29 24.40
CA CYS A 44 18.01 -12.18 25.37
C CYS A 44 18.04 -13.65 24.94
N GLY A 45 18.61 -13.94 23.76
CA GLY A 45 18.71 -15.29 23.22
C GLY A 45 17.44 -15.76 22.50
N ARG A 46 17.50 -16.95 21.89
CA ARG A 46 16.37 -17.54 21.14
C ARG A 46 15.27 -18.10 22.03
N ASP A 47 15.60 -18.47 23.26
CA ASP A 47 14.65 -19.01 24.23
C ASP A 47 13.96 -17.83 24.91
N GLY A 48 12.86 -17.36 24.28
CA GLY A 48 12.02 -16.24 24.75
C GLY A 48 11.31 -16.47 26.09
N ASN A 49 11.90 -17.28 26.96
CA ASN A 49 11.38 -17.59 28.27
C ASN A 49 11.96 -16.60 29.27
N LYS A 50 11.09 -15.67 29.68
CA LYS A 50 11.33 -14.48 30.51
C LYS A 50 11.82 -13.32 29.65
N MET A 51 11.01 -12.27 29.61
CA MET A 51 11.52 -10.93 29.33
C MET A 51 12.77 -10.74 30.20
N CYS A 52 13.95 -10.91 29.59
CA CYS A 52 15.18 -10.26 30.06
C CYS A 52 14.74 -8.87 30.50
N HIS A 53 14.94 -8.45 31.74
CA HIS A 53 14.35 -7.22 32.26
C HIS A 53 14.69 -6.04 31.31
N PRO A 54 13.83 -5.64 30.34
CA PRO A 54 14.29 -4.89 29.17
C PRO A 54 14.38 -3.39 29.49
N LYS A 55 13.92 -3.03 30.68
CA LYS A 55 13.74 -1.66 31.13
C LYS A 55 15.07 -0.95 31.37
N GLU A 56 16.16 -1.68 31.58
CA GLU A 56 17.49 -1.09 31.76
C GLU A 56 18.23 -1.00 30.42
N PHE A 57 17.80 -0.07 29.57
CA PHE A 57 18.54 0.47 28.42
C PHE A 57 18.40 -0.27 27.07
N ILE A 58 17.18 -0.31 26.51
CA ILE A 58 17.05 -0.25 25.04
C ILE A 58 17.49 1.16 24.61
N LYS A 59 18.74 1.29 24.17
CA LYS A 59 19.23 2.55 23.62
C LYS A 59 18.55 2.80 22.28
N GLY A 60 18.16 4.05 22.03
CA GLY A 60 17.57 4.45 20.74
C GLY A 60 18.50 4.14 19.56
N SER A 61 19.82 4.21 19.75
CA SER A 61 20.83 3.80 18.76
C SER A 61 20.71 2.33 18.36
N ASP A 62 20.53 1.46 19.36
CA ASP A 62 20.44 0.01 19.14
C ASP A 62 19.14 -0.30 18.42
N LEU A 63 18.02 0.29 18.87
CA LEU A 63 16.74 0.13 18.21
C LEU A 63 16.77 0.66 16.76
N LEU A 64 17.37 1.84 16.53
CA LEU A 64 17.51 2.40 15.19
C LEU A 64 18.31 1.48 14.26
N GLN A 65 19.38 0.85 14.75
CA GLN A 65 20.13 -0.14 13.98
C GLN A 65 19.24 -1.32 13.56
N HIS A 66 18.42 -1.83 14.46
CA HIS A 66 17.50 -2.93 14.17
C HIS A 66 16.36 -2.52 13.23
N ILE A 67 15.85 -1.29 13.34
CA ILE A 67 14.87 -0.73 12.41
C ILE A 67 15.46 -0.69 10.99
N ARG A 68 16.69 -0.16 10.83
CA ARG A 68 17.34 -0.06 9.51
C ARG A 68 17.63 -1.42 8.87
N SER A 69 17.76 -2.48 9.67
CA SER A 69 18.07 -3.83 9.17
C SER A 69 16.85 -4.71 8.92
N VAL A 70 15.61 -4.24 9.14
CA VAL A 70 14.43 -5.07 8.89
C VAL A 70 14.28 -5.37 7.39
N SER A 71 13.88 -6.61 7.09
CA SER A 71 13.53 -7.03 5.74
C SER A 71 12.47 -8.13 5.84
N PHE A 72 11.24 -7.82 5.44
CA PHE A 72 10.13 -8.76 5.48
C PHE A 72 9.16 -8.56 4.30
N LYS A 73 8.39 -9.60 3.98
CA LYS A 73 7.37 -9.53 2.92
C LYS A 73 6.14 -8.77 3.45
N SER A 74 5.72 -7.75 2.72
CA SER A 74 4.48 -7.02 3.02
C SER A 74 3.26 -7.93 2.88
N LEU A 75 2.23 -7.64 3.66
CA LEU A 75 0.93 -8.33 3.57
C LEU A 75 0.12 -7.91 2.35
N GLN A 76 0.58 -6.90 1.60
CA GLN A 76 -0.10 -6.34 0.43
C GLN A 76 -0.18 -7.30 -0.79
N GLY A 77 0.42 -8.49 -0.72
CA GLY A 77 0.16 -9.58 -1.68
C GLY A 77 0.88 -9.48 -3.04
N ASN A 78 1.61 -8.40 -3.29
CA ASN A 78 2.37 -8.16 -4.54
C ASN A 78 3.84 -8.61 -4.48
N GLY A 79 4.24 -9.33 -3.42
CA GLY A 79 5.65 -9.72 -3.21
C GLY A 79 6.57 -8.57 -2.79
N MET A 80 6.01 -7.38 -2.48
CA MET A 80 6.77 -6.24 -1.97
C MET A 80 7.51 -6.60 -0.68
N VAL A 81 8.76 -6.19 -0.61
CA VAL A 81 9.61 -6.36 0.57
C VAL A 81 9.79 -5.01 1.24
N VAL A 82 9.35 -4.92 2.50
CA VAL A 82 9.60 -3.77 3.35
C VAL A 82 11.04 -3.87 3.85
N LYS A 83 11.84 -2.87 3.48
CA LYS A 83 13.25 -2.71 3.85
C LYS A 83 13.62 -1.24 3.77
N PHE A 84 14.76 -0.84 4.34
CA PHE A 84 15.23 0.54 4.28
C PHE A 84 16.59 0.63 3.58
N ASN A 85 16.80 1.71 2.84
CA ASN A 85 18.10 2.03 2.24
C ASN A 85 19.07 2.64 3.28
N ALA A 86 20.25 3.08 2.82
CA ALA A 86 21.26 3.69 3.66
C ALA A 86 20.82 4.99 4.33
N ASP A 87 19.83 5.70 3.79
CA ASP A 87 19.26 6.94 4.33
C ASP A 87 18.09 6.67 5.29
N GLY A 88 17.43 5.52 5.15
CA GLY A 88 16.26 5.12 5.95
C GLY A 88 14.95 5.11 5.15
N ASP A 89 15.02 5.26 3.83
CA ASP A 89 13.85 5.27 2.96
C ASP A 89 13.44 3.86 2.55
N ALA A 90 12.13 3.63 2.52
CA ALA A 90 11.55 2.41 1.96
C ALA A 90 11.64 2.44 0.42
N PRO A 91 11.70 1.27 -0.26
CA PRO A 91 11.63 1.23 -1.72
C PRO A 91 10.30 1.78 -2.23
N GLY A 92 10.36 2.66 -3.23
CA GLY A 92 9.17 3.20 -3.91
C GLY A 92 8.73 2.36 -5.11
N SER A 93 7.42 2.38 -5.38
CA SER A 93 6.81 1.85 -6.60
C SER A 93 5.62 2.74 -6.99
N TYR A 94 5.45 3.00 -8.29
CA TYR A 94 4.40 3.84 -8.82
C TYR A 94 3.73 3.19 -10.02
N ASP A 95 2.39 3.25 -10.03
CA ASP A 95 1.59 3.02 -11.21
C ASP A 95 1.47 4.35 -11.97
N ILE A 96 1.67 4.31 -13.30
CA ILE A 96 1.65 5.49 -14.16
C ILE A 96 0.40 5.42 -15.02
N PHE A 97 -0.41 6.47 -14.92
CA PHE A 97 -1.65 6.59 -15.67
C PHE A 97 -1.60 7.77 -16.64
N GLN A 98 -2.28 7.61 -17.76
CA GLN A 98 -2.56 8.68 -18.70
C GLN A 98 -4.06 8.93 -18.77
N TYR A 99 -4.47 10.18 -18.60
CA TYR A 99 -5.85 10.59 -18.83
C TYR A 99 -6.09 10.70 -20.33
N GLN A 100 -7.00 9.89 -20.86
CA GLN A 100 -7.24 9.82 -22.30
C GLN A 100 -8.69 9.56 -22.63
N ARG A 101 -9.05 9.86 -23.89
CA ARG A 101 -10.37 9.56 -24.44
C ARG A 101 -10.48 8.05 -24.66
N VAL A 102 -11.49 7.43 -24.06
CA VAL A 102 -11.78 5.99 -24.17
C VAL A 102 -13.13 5.77 -24.85
N ALA A 103 -13.19 4.76 -25.73
CA ALA A 103 -14.48 4.31 -26.26
C ALA A 103 -15.33 3.77 -25.10
N LYS A 104 -16.61 4.15 -25.02
CA LYS A 104 -17.50 3.57 -24.01
C LYS A 104 -17.60 2.08 -24.30
N ARG A 105 -17.13 1.23 -23.39
CA ARG A 105 -17.35 -0.22 -23.47
C ARG A 105 -18.86 -0.43 -23.52
N SER A 106 -19.38 -0.79 -24.69
CA SER A 106 -20.77 -1.13 -24.88
C SER A 106 -21.06 -2.43 -24.13
N HIS A 107 -21.38 -2.32 -22.85
CA HIS A 107 -22.19 -3.35 -22.20
C HIS A 107 -23.54 -3.34 -22.90
N SER A 108 -23.64 -4.21 -23.92
CA SER A 108 -24.81 -4.47 -24.74
C SER A 108 -26.11 -4.40 -23.93
N ARG A 109 -26.83 -3.28 -24.06
CA ARG A 109 -28.26 -3.26 -24.31
C ARG A 109 -28.50 -2.27 -25.43
N ARG A 110 -28.90 -2.82 -26.58
CA ARG A 110 -29.24 -2.12 -27.82
C ARG A 110 -30.10 -0.89 -27.53
N SER A 111 -29.60 0.28 -27.91
CA SER A 111 -30.41 1.44 -28.24
C SER A 111 -30.00 1.87 -29.65
N HIS A 112 -30.94 1.74 -30.58
CA HIS A 112 -30.81 2.17 -31.96
C HIS A 112 -31.03 3.69 -31.96
N ASP A 113 -29.96 4.47 -31.81
CA ASP A 113 -29.99 5.88 -32.13
C ASP A 113 -28.62 6.33 -32.66
N SER A 114 -28.63 6.89 -33.86
CA SER A 114 -27.45 7.33 -34.59
C SER A 114 -27.23 8.81 -34.30
N GLY A 115 -26.46 9.09 -33.26
CA GLY A 115 -26.07 10.46 -32.90
C GLY A 115 -24.85 10.43 -31.98
N ASP A 116 -23.70 10.86 -32.53
CA ASP A 116 -22.41 11.14 -31.89
C ASP A 116 -22.12 10.31 -30.63
N GLU A 117 -21.41 9.18 -30.81
CA GLU A 117 -20.89 8.35 -29.73
C GLU A 117 -19.96 9.20 -28.85
N SER A 118 -20.53 9.84 -27.84
CA SER A 118 -19.82 10.65 -26.86
C SER A 118 -18.81 9.79 -26.11
N ALA A 119 -17.59 9.77 -26.63
CA ALA A 119 -16.44 9.08 -26.06
C ALA A 119 -16.24 9.54 -24.61
N GLY A 120 -15.97 8.57 -23.72
CA GLY A 120 -15.66 8.85 -22.33
C GLY A 120 -14.20 9.29 -22.18
N PHE A 121 -13.82 9.74 -20.99
CA PHE A 121 -12.42 9.92 -20.62
C PHE A 121 -12.14 9.10 -19.37
N ASP A 122 -10.96 8.48 -19.31
CA ASP A 122 -10.56 7.65 -18.19
C ASP A 122 -9.04 7.70 -17.97
N TYR A 123 -8.60 7.32 -16.78
CA TYR A 123 -7.19 7.11 -16.46
C TYR A 123 -6.78 5.70 -16.88
N VAL A 124 -6.00 5.60 -17.94
CA VAL A 124 -5.51 4.33 -18.47
C VAL A 124 -4.10 4.08 -17.95
N SER A 125 -3.86 2.91 -17.36
CA SER A 125 -2.51 2.52 -16.95
C SER A 125 -1.63 2.38 -18.18
N ILE A 126 -0.54 3.15 -18.20
CA ILE A 126 0.44 3.18 -19.30
C ILE A 126 1.80 2.66 -18.85
N GLY A 127 1.97 2.33 -17.58
CA GLY A 127 3.21 1.77 -17.10
C GLY A 127 3.34 1.71 -15.60
N GLU A 128 4.50 1.19 -15.18
CA GLU A 128 4.89 1.06 -13.79
C GLU A 128 6.37 1.46 -13.64
N TRP A 129 6.71 1.97 -12.46
CA TRP A 129 8.09 2.19 -12.03
C TRP A 129 8.30 1.57 -10.65
N ALA A 130 9.47 0.99 -10.41
CA ALA A 130 9.87 0.48 -9.10
C ALA A 130 11.35 0.79 -8.86
N ASN A 131 11.74 0.92 -7.59
CA ASN A 131 13.08 1.34 -7.18
C ASN A 131 14.23 0.43 -7.68
N ASP A 132 13.93 -0.82 -8.05
CA ASP A 132 14.88 -1.78 -8.63
C ASP A 132 14.96 -1.71 -10.17
N ARG A 133 14.14 -0.87 -10.81
CA ARG A 133 14.12 -0.68 -12.27
C ARG A 133 14.66 0.70 -12.62
N SER A 134 15.76 0.74 -13.38
CA SER A 134 16.35 2.00 -13.89
C SER A 134 15.53 2.65 -15.01
N VAL A 135 14.45 2.01 -15.47
CA VAL A 135 13.61 2.47 -16.57
C VAL A 135 12.14 2.29 -16.24
N ILE A 136 11.32 3.23 -16.71
CA ILE A 136 9.87 3.11 -16.68
C ILE A 136 9.47 1.99 -17.63
N THR A 137 8.65 1.04 -17.16
CA THR A 137 8.10 0.01 -18.01
C THR A 137 6.80 0.53 -18.60
N PHE A 138 6.81 0.91 -19.87
CA PHE A 138 5.58 1.32 -20.57
C PHE A 138 4.81 0.08 -21.03
N ILE A 139 3.52 0.05 -20.72
CA ILE A 139 2.59 -0.91 -21.31
C ILE A 139 2.15 -0.28 -22.63
N LEU A 140 2.79 -0.68 -23.74
CA LEU A 140 2.31 -0.30 -25.06
C LEU A 140 0.93 -0.91 -25.25
N THR A 141 -0.10 -0.08 -25.21
CA THR A 141 -1.42 -0.48 -25.67
C THR A 141 -1.40 -0.31 -27.19
N ASP A 142 -1.47 -1.42 -27.93
CA ASP A 142 -1.62 -1.42 -29.38
C ASP A 142 -2.97 -0.77 -29.74
N ASN A 143 -3.01 0.56 -29.82
CA ASN A 143 -4.12 1.33 -30.40
C ASN A 143 -3.55 2.68 -30.91
N LEU A 144 -2.84 2.59 -32.04
CA LEU A 144 -2.73 3.67 -33.01
C LEU A 144 -3.66 3.36 -34.19
#